data_AF-A0A2V7JEG2-F1
#
_entry.id   AF-A0A2V7JEG2-F1
#
_cell.length_a   1.000
_cell.length_b   1.000
_cell.length_c   1.000
_cell.angle_alpha   90.00
_cell.angle_beta   90.00
_cell.angle_gamma   90.00
#
_symmetry.space_group_name_H-M   'P 1'
#
loop_
_entity.id
_entity.type
_entity.pdbx_description
1 polymer ?
#
loop_
_entity_poly.entity_id
_entity_poly.type
_entity_poly.pdbx_seq_one_letter_code
_entity_poly.pdbx_strand_id
1 'polypeptide(L)' 'AIPQPPRELYAIGRHSALSKPRVAIVGTRNCTGYGERAARMLTRTLVRAGVSIISGMARGIDAAAHR' A
#
# COMPACT_ATOMS: atom_id res chain seq x y z
N ALA A 1 15.70 -4.22 -13.88
CA ALA A 1 14.43 -4.41 -14.63
C ALA A 1 13.78 -5.72 -14.16
N ILE A 2 12.45 -5.81 -14.13
CA ILE A 2 11.78 -7.08 -13.79
C ILE A 2 11.75 -8.02 -15.02
N PRO A 3 11.94 -9.35 -14.86
CA PRO A 3 12.09 -10.27 -16.00
C PRO A 3 10.87 -10.34 -16.93
N GLN A 4 9.66 -10.15 -16.37
CA GLN A 4 8.40 -10.22 -17.09
C GLN A 4 7.56 -8.97 -16.78
N PRO A 5 7.87 -7.83 -17.42
CA PRO A 5 7.09 -6.63 -17.22
C PRO A 5 5.69 -6.76 -17.87
N PRO A 6 4.65 -6.16 -17.26
CA PRO A 6 3.35 -6.07 -17.92
C PRO A 6 3.49 -5.28 -19.22
N ARG A 7 2.86 -5.75 -20.31
CA ARG A 7 2.83 -5.03 -21.59
C ARG A 7 2.06 -3.71 -21.46
N GLU A 8 0.96 -3.74 -20.71
CA GLU A 8 0.05 -2.61 -20.51
C GLU A 8 -0.48 -2.62 -19.06
N LEU A 9 -0.79 -1.44 -18.55
CA LEU A 9 -1.44 -1.25 -17.24
C LEU A 9 -2.61 -0.28 -17.39
N TYR A 10 -3.75 -0.66 -16.84
CA TYR A 10 -4.93 0.20 -16.74
C TYR A 10 -4.92 0.90 -15.39
N ALA A 11 -5.28 2.19 -15.35
CA ALA A 11 -5.25 3.00 -14.14
C ALA A 11 -6.51 3.85 -14.02
N ILE A 12 -6.99 3.99 -12.78
CA ILE A 12 -8.11 4.87 -12.42
C ILE A 12 -7.68 5.68 -11.20
N GLY A 13 -8.05 6.97 -11.18
CA GLY A 13 -7.78 7.88 -10.08
C GLY A 13 -6.59 8.81 -10.34
N ARG A 14 -5.91 9.24 -9.27
CA ARG A 14 -4.92 10.32 -9.34
C ARG A 14 -3.52 9.79 -9.62
N HIS A 15 -3.07 9.90 -10.86
CA HIS A 15 -1.76 9.38 -11.29
C HIS A 15 -0.57 10.11 -10.62
N SER A 16 -0.76 11.34 -10.14
CA SER A 16 0.29 12.07 -9.42
C SER A 16 0.73 11.38 -8.11
N ALA A 17 -0.05 10.41 -7.60
CA ALA A 17 0.36 9.58 -6.47
C ALA A 17 1.54 8.65 -6.80
N LEU A 18 1.77 8.35 -8.09
CA LEU A 18 2.87 7.50 -8.56
C LEU A 18 4.22 8.22 -8.60
N SER A 19 4.22 9.56 -8.56
CA SER A 19 5.43 10.39 -8.59
C SER A 19 6.11 10.54 -7.23
N LYS A 20 5.45 10.11 -6.14
CA LYS A 20 5.98 10.19 -4.78
C LYS A 20 6.93 9.01 -4.50
N PRO A 21 7.81 9.11 -3.48
CA PRO A 21 8.42 7.94 -2.87
C PRO A 21 7.34 6.94 -2.47
N ARG A 22 7.60 5.65 -2.66
CA ARG A 22 6.59 4.59 -2.49
C ARG A 22 7.12 3.47 -1.62
N VAL A 23 6.26 2.92 -0.77
CA VAL A 23 6.54 1.70 -0.01
C VAL A 23 5.39 0.73 -0.14
N ALA A 24 5.72 -0.56 -0.22
CA ALA A 24 4.72 -1.62 -0.17
C ALA A 24 4.44 -2.01 1.30
N ILE A 25 3.18 -2.03 1.70
CA ILE A 25 2.75 -2.61 2.98
C ILE A 25 1.87 -3.82 2.65
N VAL A 26 2.33 -5.00 3.05
CA VAL A 26 1.68 -6.29 2.79
C VAL A 26 1.64 -7.13 4.06
N GLY A 27 0.67 -8.04 4.18
CA GLY A 27 0.65 -8.99 5.29
C GLY A 27 -0.50 -9.97 5.26
N THR A 28 -0.71 -10.66 6.39
CA THR A 28 -1.75 -11.70 6.50
C THR A 28 -3.17 -11.16 6.27
N ARG A 29 -4.01 -12.00 5.64
CA ARG A 29 -5.44 -11.75 5.47
C ARG A 29 -6.25 -11.89 6.76
N ASN A 30 -5.67 -12.54 7.77
CA ASN A 30 -6.25 -12.72 9.10
C ASN A 30 -5.30 -12.12 10.14
N CYS A 31 -5.28 -10.79 10.23
CA CYS A 31 -4.42 -10.08 11.18
C CYS A 31 -5.12 -9.94 12.55
N THR A 32 -4.32 -9.91 13.61
CA THR A 32 -4.82 -9.54 14.94
C THR A 32 -5.20 -8.06 14.96
N GLY A 33 -6.00 -7.65 15.96
CA GLY A 33 -6.30 -6.22 16.16
C GLY A 33 -5.06 -5.36 16.42
N TYR A 34 -4.01 -5.94 17.01
CA TYR A 34 -2.71 -5.26 17.11
C TYR A 34 -2.06 -5.04 15.73
N GLY A 35 -2.00 -6.08 14.89
CA GLY A 35 -1.42 -5.98 13.56
C GLY A 35 -2.13 -4.94 12.70
N GLU A 36 -3.46 -4.88 12.78
CA GLU A 36 -4.24 -3.84 12.11
C GLU A 36 -3.88 -2.42 12.60
N ARG A 37 -3.79 -2.21 13.92
CA ARG A 37 -3.40 -0.91 14.49
C ARG A 37 -1.98 -0.51 14.10
N ALA A 38 -1.04 -1.45 14.12
CA ALA A 38 0.33 -1.23 13.70
C ALA A 38 0.43 -0.83 12.23
N ALA A 39 -0.29 -1.53 11.33
CA ALA A 39 -0.33 -1.20 9.91
C ALA A 39 -0.87 0.22 9.67
N ARG A 40 -1.97 0.60 10.34
CA ARG A 40 -2.54 1.95 10.26
C ARG A 40 -1.58 3.01 10.78
N MET A 41 -0.92 2.76 11.92
CA MET A 41 0.03 3.70 12.52
C MET A 41 1.22 3.96 11.57
N LEU A 42 1.83 2.89 11.06
CA LEU A 42 2.96 2.97 10.14
C LEU A 42 2.58 3.73 8.86
N THR A 43 1.44 3.36 8.28
CA THR A 43 0.88 4.02 7.08
C THR A 43 0.70 5.51 7.30
N ARG A 44 0.06 5.92 8.41
CA ARG A 44 -0.19 7.34 8.72
C ARG A 44 1.11 8.14 8.82
N THR A 45 2.13 7.58 9.47
CA THR A 45 3.43 8.25 9.59
C THR A 45 4.10 8.43 8.23
N LEU A 46 4.11 7.38 7.41
CA LEU A 46 4.70 7.41 6.07
C LEU A 46 3.99 8.39 5.13
N VAL A 47 2.66 8.37 5.11
CA VAL A 47 1.86 9.27 4.26
C VAL A 47 2.07 10.74 4.66
N ARG A 48 2.16 11.02 5.97
CA ARG A 48 2.49 12.37 6.47
C ARG A 48 3.88 12.82 6.05
N ALA A 49 4.83 11.90 5.92
CA ALA A 49 6.16 12.17 5.38
C ALA A 49 6.20 12.26 3.84
N GLY A 50 5.05 12.19 3.16
CA GLY A 50 4.96 12.31 1.70
C GLY A 50 5.17 11.00 0.93
N VAL A 51 5.16 9.85 1.61
CA VAL A 51 5.30 8.52 0.99
C VAL A 51 3.93 7.98 0.57
N SER A 52 3.81 7.51 -0.67
CA SER A 52 2.64 6.79 -1.17
C SER A 52 2.69 5.31 -0.76
N ILE A 53 1.56 4.75 -0.33
CA ILE A 53 1.47 3.33 0.04
C ILE A 53 0.94 2.50 -1.12
N ILE A 54 1.62 1.39 -1.41
CA ILE A 54 1.22 0.39 -2.39
C ILE A 54 0.79 -0.88 -1.64
N SER A 55 -0.35 -1.46 -1.99
CA SER A 55 -0.83 -2.71 -1.39
C SER A 55 -1.83 -3.42 -2.32
N GLY A 56 -2.11 -4.70 -2.07
CA GLY A 56 -2.92 -5.56 -2.94
C GLY A 56 -4.42 -5.52 -2.70
N MET A 57 -4.91 -4.61 -1.84
CA MET A 57 -6.34 -4.45 -1.49
C MET A 57 -7.00 -5.71 -0.89
N ALA A 58 -6.22 -6.69 -0.45
CA ALA A 58 -6.74 -7.87 0.24
C ALA A 58 -7.29 -7.51 1.63
N ARG A 59 -8.10 -8.40 2.22
CA ARG A 59 -8.49 -8.29 3.64
C ARG A 59 -7.24 -8.30 4.56
N GLY A 60 -7.40 -7.83 5.79
CA GLY A 60 -6.32 -7.82 6.78
C GLY A 60 -5.39 -6.61 6.63
N ILE A 61 -4.09 -6.86 6.60
CA ILE A 61 -3.06 -5.80 6.60
C ILE A 61 -3.17 -4.88 5.39
N ASP A 62 -3.39 -5.40 4.19
CA ASP A 62 -3.51 -4.61 2.96
C ASP A 62 -4.64 -3.58 3.05
N ALA A 63 -5.83 -4.04 3.44
CA ALA A 63 -6.96 -3.14 3.64
C ALA A 63 -6.73 -2.15 4.80
N ALA A 64 -6.01 -2.55 5.86
CA ALA A 64 -5.67 -1.64 6.96
C ALA A 64 -4.67 -0.55 6.55
N ALA A 65 -3.79 -0.84 5.60
CA ALA A 65 -2.84 0.12 5.05
C ALA A 65 -3.48 1.17 4.13
N HIS A 66 -4.66 0.87 3.56
CA HIS A 66 -5.40 1.82 2.70
C HIS A 66 -6.52 2.58 3.44
N ARG A 67 -6.66 2.41 4.76
CA ARG A 67 -7.65 3.11 5.62
C ARG A 67 -7.00 4.19 6.49
#